data_AF-A0A534JA10-F1
#
_entry.id   AF-A0A534JA10-F1
#
_cell.length_a   1.000
_cell.length_b   1.000
_cell.length_c   1.000
_cell.angle_alpha   90.00
_cell.angle_beta   90.00
_cell.angle_gamma   90.00
#
_symmetry.space_group_name_H-M   'P 1'
#
loop_
_entity.id
_entity.type
_entity.pdbx_description
1 polymer ?
#
loop_
_entity_poly.entity_id
_entity_poly.type
_entity_poly.pdbx_seq_one_letter_code
_entity_poly.pdbx_strand_id
1 'polypeptide(L)' 'MFATELKGKTVMTDDGDILGVLVDCIMDTRTGKIESLLVQPAETVEVRWFKTDVQGRLILGFKAMRAVKDVIVAQVVEQP' A
#
# COMPACT_ATOMS: atom_id res chain seq x y z
N MET A 1 7.95 -15.41 9.52
CA MET A 1 6.54 -15.01 9.69
C MET A 1 6.51 -13.48 9.76
N PHE A 2 6.59 -12.79 8.62
CA PHE A 2 6.56 -11.31 8.54
C PHE A 2 5.35 -10.81 7.73
N ALA A 3 4.93 -11.58 6.71
CA ALA A 3 3.77 -11.24 5.88
C ALA A 3 2.44 -11.21 6.66
N THR A 4 2.28 -12.05 7.69
CA THR A 4 1.07 -12.10 8.52
C THR A 4 0.88 -10.90 9.42
N GLU A 5 1.97 -10.23 9.84
CA GLU A 5 1.88 -9.07 10.73
C GLU A 5 1.43 -7.81 10.00
N LEU A 6 1.63 -7.76 8.67
CA LEU A 6 1.31 -6.60 7.85
C LEU A 6 -0.15 -6.61 7.34
N LYS A 7 -0.75 -7.79 7.21
CA LYS A 7 -2.13 -7.92 6.75
C LYS A 7 -3.08 -7.25 7.75
N GLY A 8 -3.92 -6.34 7.26
CA GLY A 8 -4.85 -5.59 8.10
C GLY A 8 -4.29 -4.30 8.71
N LYS A 9 -3.01 -3.95 8.47
CA LYS A 9 -2.47 -2.64 8.89
C LYS A 9 -3.05 -1.51 8.05
N THR A 10 -3.28 -0.37 8.71
CA THR A 10 -3.68 0.87 8.04
C THR A 10 -2.50 1.45 7.27
N VAL A 11 -2.75 1.84 6.03
CA VAL A 11 -1.81 2.56 5.19
C VAL A 11 -2.22 4.02 5.14
N MET A 12 -1.27 4.92 5.40
CA MET A 12 -1.47 6.37 5.39
C MET A 12 -0.38 7.08 4.57
N THR A 13 -0.64 8.28 4.10
CA THR A 13 0.39 9.17 3.55
C THR A 13 1.30 9.70 4.65
N ASP A 14 2.43 10.29 4.27
CA ASP A 14 3.31 11.02 5.21
C ASP A 14 2.66 12.27 5.81
N ASP A 15 1.70 12.86 5.10
CA ASP A 15 0.86 13.97 5.59
C ASP A 15 -0.32 13.50 6.47
N GLY A 16 -0.50 12.18 6.63
CA GLY A 16 -1.45 11.59 7.58
C GLY A 16 -2.80 11.16 7.00
N ASP A 17 -3.00 11.28 5.69
CA ASP A 17 -4.24 10.85 5.04
C ASP A 17 -4.33 9.32 4.99
N ILE A 18 -5.47 8.76 5.36
CA ILE A 18 -5.69 7.32 5.35
C ILE A 18 -6.01 6.86 3.93
N LEU A 19 -5.14 6.01 3.38
CA LEU A 19 -5.32 5.40 2.06
C LEU A 19 -6.16 4.13 2.13
N GLY A 20 -6.12 3.41 3.26
CA GLY A 20 -6.92 2.21 3.47
C GLY A 20 -6.19 1.11 4.21
N VAL A 21 -6.46 -0.14 3.85
CA VAL A 21 -5.96 -1.32 4.58
C VAL A 21 -5.11 -2.20 3.66
N LEU A 22 -3.94 -2.63 4.15
CA LEU A 22 -3.11 -3.58 3.44
C LEU A 22 -3.78 -4.95 3.37
N VAL A 23 -4.01 -5.46 2.16
CA VAL A 23 -4.65 -6.76 1.94
C VAL A 23 -3.72 -7.80 1.31
N ASP A 24 -2.73 -7.37 0.53
CA ASP A 24 -1.81 -8.28 -0.19
C ASP A 24 -0.53 -7.55 -0.67
N CYS A 25 0.39 -8.26 -1.33
CA CYS A 25 1.61 -7.69 -1.91
C CYS A 25 1.99 -8.35 -3.24
N ILE A 26 2.65 -7.59 -4.11
CA ILE A 26 3.31 -8.08 -5.33
C ILE A 26 4.76 -8.39 -4.99
N MET A 27 5.20 -9.59 -5.32
CA MET A 27 6.55 -10.10 -5.04
C MET A 27 7.21 -10.61 -6.32
N ASP A 28 8.49 -10.31 -6.48
CA ASP A 28 9.34 -10.96 -7.47
C ASP A 28 9.56 -12.41 -7.05
N THR A 29 9.03 -13.36 -7.81
CA THR A 29 9.09 -14.81 -7.49
C THR A 29 10.49 -15.40 -7.61
N ARG A 30 11.41 -14.74 -8.31
CA ARG A 30 12.80 -15.17 -8.48
C ARG A 30 13.66 -14.72 -7.30
N THR A 31 13.45 -13.50 -6.80
CA THR A 31 14.27 -12.93 -5.71
C THR A 31 13.61 -12.97 -4.34
N GLY A 32 12.29 -13.21 -4.27
CA GLY A 32 11.49 -13.16 -3.05
C GLY A 32 11.29 -11.74 -2.50
N LYS A 33 11.65 -10.69 -3.26
CA LYS A 33 11.52 -9.30 -2.83
C LYS A 33 10.12 -8.77 -3.06
N ILE A 34 9.57 -8.09 -2.06
CA ILE A 34 8.32 -7.35 -2.18
C ILE A 34 8.58 -6.12 -3.04
N GLU A 35 7.84 -6.00 -4.14
CA GLU A 35 7.93 -4.87 -5.07
C GLU A 35 6.88 -3.82 -4.76
N SER A 36 5.66 -4.25 -4.44
CA SER A 36 4.53 -3.36 -4.16
C SER A 36 3.57 -3.97 -3.14
N LEU A 37 2.82 -3.11 -2.47
CA LEU A 37 1.70 -3.47 -1.61
C LEU A 37 0.39 -3.21 -2.32
N LEU A 38 -0.61 -4.04 -2.02
CA LEU A 38 -1.98 -3.92 -2.50
C LEU A 38 -2.87 -3.49 -1.35
N VAL A 39 -3.40 -2.27 -1.48
CA VAL A 39 -4.21 -1.63 -0.44
C VAL A 39 -5.66 -1.59 -0.90
N GLN A 40 -6.57 -2.09 -0.06
CA GLN A 40 -7.99 -1.85 -0.25
C GLN A 40 -8.26 -0.38 0.09
N PRO A 41 -8.69 0.46 -0.87
CA PRO A 41 -8.90 1.87 -0.61
C PRO A 41 -10.00 2.10 0.42
N ALA A 42 -9.83 3.10 1.29
CA ALA A 42 -10.91 3.61 2.12
C ALA A 42 -11.95 4.35 1.26
N GLU A 43 -13.19 4.45 1.73
CA GLU A 43 -14.29 5.09 0.99
C GLU A 43 -14.02 6.57 0.65
N THR A 44 -13.16 7.23 1.42
CA THR A 44 -12.78 8.63 1.25
C THR A 44 -11.72 8.85 0.17
N VAL A 45 -11.14 7.79 -0.40
CA VAL A 45 -10.03 7.87 -1.35
C VAL A 45 -10.55 7.97 -2.79
N GLU A 46 -10.17 9.01 -3.50
CA GLU A 46 -10.40 9.13 -4.94
C GLU A 46 -9.42 8.22 -5.71
N VAL A 47 -9.87 6.98 -5.96
CA VAL A 47 -9.06 5.90 -6.53
C VAL A 47 -8.49 6.24 -7.92
N ARG A 48 -9.13 7.14 -8.67
CA ARG A 48 -8.68 7.56 -10.01
C ARG A 48 -7.31 8.22 -10.03
N TRP A 49 -6.85 8.76 -8.90
CA TRP A 49 -5.53 9.39 -8.78
C TRP A 49 -4.40 8.39 -8.57
N PHE A 50 -4.73 7.10 -8.42
CA PHE A 50 -3.78 6.04 -8.10
C PHE A 50 -3.71 4.97 -9.19
N LYS A 51 -2.55 4.31 -9.27
CA LYS A 51 -2.47 3.04 -9.99
C LYS A 51 -3.23 1.98 -9.22
N THR A 52 -4.06 1.23 -9.93
CA THR A 52 -4.84 0.13 -9.38
C THR A 52 -4.63 -1.16 -10.13
N ASP A 53 -4.88 -2.27 -9.45
CA ASP A 53 -5.00 -3.57 -10.09
C ASP A 53 -6.41 -3.79 -10.65
N VAL A 54 -6.63 -4.96 -11.26
CA VAL A 54 -7.93 -5.33 -11.84
C VAL A 54 -9.07 -5.46 -10.81
N GLN A 55 -8.74 -5.52 -9.52
CA GLN A 55 -9.71 -5.59 -8.42
C GLN A 55 -9.97 -4.21 -7.79
N GLY A 56 -9.34 -3.14 -8.29
CA GLY A 56 -9.47 -1.79 -7.76
C GLY A 56 -8.63 -1.52 -6.51
N ARG A 57 -7.66 -2.38 -6.19
CA ARG A 57 -6.73 -2.18 -5.06
C ARG A 57 -5.64 -1.21 -5.48
N LEU A 58 -5.25 -0.29 -4.60
CA LEU A 58 -4.15 0.65 -4.85
C LEU A 58 -2.82 -0.13 -4.91
N ILE A 59 -1.99 0.18 -5.90
CA ILE A 59 -0.65 -0.39 -6.06
C ILE A 59 0.38 0.63 -5.56
N LEU A 60 0.97 0.36 -4.40
CA LEU A 60 1.96 1.24 -3.77
C LEU A 60 3.35 0.59 -3.75
N GLY A 61 4.36 1.27 -4.31
CA GLY A 61 5.71 0.73 -4.40
C GLY A 61 6.38 0.57 -3.03
N PHE A 62 6.99 -0.59 -2.76
CA PHE A 62 7.57 -0.94 -1.45
C PHE A 62 8.60 0.08 -0.94
N LYS A 63 9.42 0.63 -1.85
CA LYS A 63 10.48 1.59 -1.50
C LYS A 63 9.95 2.92 -0.94
N ALA A 64 8.72 3.28 -1.26
CA ALA A 64 8.10 4.51 -0.79
C ALA A 64 7.52 4.37 0.63
N MET A 65 7.67 3.20 1.28
CA MET A 65 7.00 2.90 2.53
C MET A 65 7.93 2.76 3.72
N ARG A 66 7.43 3.23 4.86
CA ARG A 66 8.04 3.04 6.18
C ARG A 66 7.00 2.45 7.12
N ALA A 67 7.30 1.27 7.68
CA ALA A 67 6.47 0.67 8.72
C ALA A 67 6.79 1.31 10.08
N VAL A 68 5.77 1.85 10.75
CA VAL A 68 5.88 2.44 12.09
C VAL A 68 4.77 1.85 12.97
N LYS A 69 5.13 1.00 13.92
CA LYS A 69 4.17 0.30 14.80
C LYS A 69 3.04 -0.39 14.02
N ASP A 70 1.82 0.16 14.09
CA ASP A 70 0.60 -0.39 13.51
C ASP A 70 0.23 0.20 12.15
N VAL A 71 1.03 1.14 11.67
CA VAL A 71 0.76 1.88 10.44
C VAL A 71 1.89 1.74 9.42
N ILE A 72 1.51 1.77 8.15
CA ILE A 72 2.44 1.87 7.03
C ILE A 72 2.30 3.29 6.48
N VAL A 73 3.38 4.05 6.49
CA VAL A 73 3.43 5.40 5.92
C VAL A 73 3.97 5.29 4.50
N ALA A 74 3.25 5.81 3.52
CA ALA A 74 3.60 5.80 2.11
C ALA A 74 3.86 7.23 1.61
N GLN A 75 4.96 7.45 0.91
CA GLN A 75 5.14 8.65 0.08
C GLN A 75 4.39 8.46 -1.22
N VAL A 76 3.31 9.23 -1.40
CA VAL A 76 2.52 9.21 -2.62
C VAL A 76 2.99 10.36 -3.51
N VAL A 77 3.35 10.05 -4.75
CA VAL A 77 3.52 11.06 -5.80
C VAL A 77 2.23 11.02 -6.62
N GLU A 78 1.40 12.04 -6.48
CA GLU A 78 0.21 12.21 -7.31
C GLU A 78 0.65 12.29 -8.77
N GLN A 79 -0.01 11.51 -9.64
CA GLN A 79 0.19 11.63 -11.08
C GLN A 79 -0.70 12.78 -11.59
N PRO A 80 -0.15 13.73 -12.38
CA PRO A 80 -0.89 14.87 -12.90
C PRO A 80 -1.96 14.47 -13.94
#